data_AF-A0A962P0E5-F1
#
_entry.id   AF-A0A962P0E5-F1
#
_cell.length_a   1.000
_cell.length_b   1.000
_cell.length_c   1.000
_cell.angle_alpha   90.00
_cell.angle_beta   90.00
_cell.angle_gamma   90.00
#
_symmetry.space_group_name_H-M   'P 1'
#
loop_
_entity.id
_entity.type
_entity.pdbx_description
1 polymer ?
#
loop_
_entity_poly.entity_id
_entity_poly.type
_entity_poly.pdbx_seq_one_letter_code
_entity_poly.pdbx_strand_id
1 'polypeptide(L)'
;ESIELLPRNQREKAVYALLAYAVDCAPIRPLDKSLERIKRVLGHEWSAFLESKALWISQKYNAKIEAVKPLFSFKDNIAIHFAPQTMAKHTADTLFKNGGLYIDNRGTGSGKTLNMAEIVKLAKYYKAQGERVGYISHRVSLSANSSARLTLENYQELKPHDMPDVQYMAIVANSLAKW
;
A
#
# COMPACT_ATOMS: atom_id res chain seq x y z
N GLU A 1 18.73 -15.89 -18.14
CA GLU A 1 19.43 -17.06 -18.72
C GLU A 1 18.83 -17.50 -20.07
N SER A 2 17.51 -17.62 -20.28
CA SER A 2 16.97 -18.07 -21.58
C SER A 2 16.75 -17.01 -22.69
N ILE A 3 16.96 -15.71 -22.45
CA ILE A 3 16.71 -14.68 -23.48
C ILE A 3 17.72 -14.79 -24.63
N GLU A 4 18.98 -15.12 -24.33
CA GLU A 4 20.06 -15.23 -25.32
C GLU A 4 19.88 -16.39 -26.32
N LEU A 5 18.94 -17.30 -26.08
CA LEU A 5 18.67 -18.44 -26.97
C LEU A 5 17.49 -18.19 -27.92
N LEU A 6 16.73 -17.12 -27.72
CA LEU A 6 15.56 -16.82 -28.53
C LEU A 6 15.95 -16.17 -29.87
N PRO A 7 15.12 -16.24 -30.92
CA PRO A 7 15.26 -15.40 -32.10
C PRO A 7 15.19 -13.90 -31.72
N ARG A 8 15.93 -13.04 -32.43
CA ARG A 8 16.05 -11.59 -32.10
C ARG A 8 14.72 -10.91 -31.82
N ASN A 9 13.70 -11.17 -32.64
CA ASN A 9 12.36 -10.61 -32.53
C ASN A 9 11.66 -11.02 -31.23
N GLN A 10 11.92 -12.24 -30.74
CA GLN A 10 11.40 -12.74 -29.47
C GLN A 10 12.22 -12.23 -28.29
N ARG A 11 13.53 -11.99 -28.45
CA ARG A 11 14.36 -11.33 -27.43
C ARG A 11 13.88 -9.92 -27.13
N GLU A 12 13.62 -9.12 -28.16
CA GLU A 12 13.12 -7.75 -27.97
C GLU A 12 11.78 -7.73 -27.24
N LYS A 13 10.86 -8.65 -27.57
CA LYS A 13 9.59 -8.81 -26.84
C LYS A 13 9.80 -9.22 -25.38
N ALA A 14 10.72 -10.15 -25.11
CA ALA A 14 11.02 -10.58 -23.75
C ALA A 14 11.65 -9.45 -22.91
N VAL A 15 12.59 -8.70 -23.48
CA VAL A 15 13.19 -7.52 -22.83
C VAL A 15 12.12 -6.45 -22.60
N TYR A 16 11.24 -6.20 -23.56
CA TYR A 16 10.12 -5.27 -23.41
C TYR A 16 9.18 -5.66 -22.27
N ALA A 17 8.81 -6.95 -22.17
CA ALA A 17 8.00 -7.47 -21.07
C ALA A 17 8.72 -7.32 -19.71
N LEU A 18 10.03 -7.53 -19.67
CA LEU A 18 10.85 -7.34 -18.47
C LEU A 18 10.87 -5.88 -18.00
N LEU A 19 10.94 -4.93 -18.94
CA LEU A 19 10.87 -3.49 -18.65
C LEU A 19 9.48 -3.10 -18.15
N ALA A 20 8.41 -3.62 -18.75
CA ALA A 20 7.04 -3.40 -18.28
C ALA A 20 6.88 -3.88 -16.82
N TYR A 21 7.37 -5.10 -16.54
CA TYR A 21 7.34 -5.68 -15.21
C TYR A 21 8.11 -4.84 -14.17
N ALA A 22 9.24 -4.26 -14.56
CA ALA A 22 10.00 -3.36 -13.67
C ALA A 22 9.18 -2.11 -13.29
N VAL A 23 8.41 -1.53 -14.23
CA VAL A 23 7.49 -0.42 -13.95
C VAL A 23 6.33 -0.87 -13.05
N ASP A 24 5.78 -2.06 -13.30
CA ASP A 24 4.68 -2.61 -12.51
C ASP A 24 5.09 -2.90 -11.06
N CYS A 25 6.35 -3.28 -10.83
CA CYS A 25 6.90 -3.52 -9.49
C CYS A 25 7.26 -2.24 -8.71
N ALA A 26 7.40 -1.09 -9.37
CA ALA A 26 7.69 0.17 -8.68
C ALA A 26 6.46 0.68 -7.90
N PRO A 27 6.58 1.30 -6.72
CA PRO A 27 7.82 1.61 -6.00
C PRO A 27 8.32 0.49 -5.07
N ILE A 28 7.60 -0.64 -4.95
CA ILE A 28 7.99 -1.77 -4.08
C ILE A 28 9.44 -2.21 -4.39
N ARG A 29 9.80 -2.22 -5.67
CA ARG A 29 11.20 -2.25 -6.12
C ARG A 29 11.53 -0.92 -6.80
N PRO A 30 12.62 -0.25 -6.40
CA PRO A 30 13.04 0.99 -7.07
C PRO A 30 13.26 0.75 -8.57
N LEU A 31 12.68 1.62 -9.40
CA LEU A 31 12.71 1.49 -10.86
C LEU A 31 14.13 1.65 -11.40
N ASP A 32 14.85 2.65 -10.92
CA ASP A 32 16.28 2.91 -11.19
C ASP A 32 17.13 1.65 -10.99
N LYS A 33 17.04 1.02 -9.80
CA LYS A 33 17.80 -0.20 -9.47
C LYS A 33 17.39 -1.39 -10.34
N SER A 34 16.12 -1.47 -10.70
CA SER A 34 15.60 -2.52 -11.58
C SER A 34 16.15 -2.37 -13.00
N LEU A 35 16.19 -1.14 -13.52
CA LEU A 35 16.75 -0.82 -14.84
C LEU A 35 18.27 -1.04 -14.89
N GLU A 36 19.00 -0.61 -13.85
CA GLU A 36 20.44 -0.88 -13.73
C GLU A 36 20.75 -2.38 -13.75
N ARG A 37 19.97 -3.16 -12.99
CA ARG A 37 20.11 -4.62 -12.98
C ARG A 37 19.85 -5.23 -14.35
N ILE A 38 18.79 -4.80 -15.04
CA ILE A 38 18.45 -5.26 -16.39
C ILE A 38 19.59 -4.92 -17.37
N LYS A 39 20.09 -3.68 -17.36
CA LYS A 39 21.20 -3.24 -18.21
C LYS A 39 22.47 -4.05 -17.96
N ARG A 40 22.78 -4.32 -16.69
CA ARG A 40 23.95 -5.13 -16.31
C ARG A 40 23.84 -6.58 -16.81
N VAL A 41 22.66 -7.19 -16.74
CA VAL A 41 22.45 -8.59 -17.16
C VAL A 41 22.42 -8.74 -18.68
N LEU A 42 21.79 -7.79 -19.39
CA LEU A 42 21.71 -7.86 -20.86
C LEU A 42 23.02 -7.42 -21.55
N GLY A 43 23.85 -6.63 -20.88
CA GLY A 43 25.13 -6.19 -21.44
C GLY A 43 25.00 -5.08 -22.49
N HIS A 44 26.15 -4.70 -23.05
CA HIS A 44 26.27 -3.48 -23.87
C HIS A 44 25.48 -3.54 -25.18
N GLU A 45 25.28 -4.73 -25.75
CA GLU A 45 24.54 -4.94 -27.01
C GLU A 45 23.07 -4.47 -26.94
N TRP A 46 22.48 -4.44 -25.75
CA TRP A 46 21.10 -3.99 -25.55
C TRP A 46 20.98 -2.51 -25.18
N SER A 47 22.08 -1.78 -24.98
CA SER A 47 22.05 -0.38 -24.52
C SER A 47 21.20 0.51 -25.41
N ALA A 48 21.40 0.45 -26.73
CA ALA A 48 20.64 1.26 -27.69
C ALA A 48 19.14 0.94 -27.67
N PHE A 49 18.78 -0.34 -27.50
CA PHE A 49 17.38 -0.75 -27.37
C PHE A 49 16.78 -0.20 -26.06
N LEU A 50 17.47 -0.35 -24.94
CA LEU A 50 17.03 0.16 -23.64
C LEU A 50 16.84 1.68 -23.65
N GLU A 51 17.80 2.41 -24.23
CA GLU A 51 17.73 3.86 -24.41
C GLU A 51 16.54 4.27 -25.28
N SER A 52 16.27 3.54 -26.37
CA SER A 52 15.10 3.78 -27.22
C SER A 52 13.75 3.64 -26.48
N LYS A 53 13.74 2.92 -25.34
CA LYS A 53 12.54 2.72 -24.51
C LYS A 53 12.46 3.65 -23.30
N ALA A 54 13.47 4.49 -23.05
CA ALA A 54 13.51 5.35 -21.87
C ALA A 54 12.29 6.27 -21.76
N LEU A 55 11.88 6.90 -22.87
CA LEU A 55 10.69 7.75 -22.91
C LEU A 55 9.41 6.96 -22.60
N TRP A 56 9.27 5.77 -23.19
CA TRP A 56 8.12 4.90 -22.96
C TRP A 56 8.04 4.42 -21.50
N ILE A 57 9.17 4.03 -20.91
CA ILE A 57 9.27 3.66 -19.49
C ILE A 57 8.85 4.83 -18.60
N SER A 58 9.38 6.03 -18.87
CA SER A 58 9.06 7.24 -18.12
C SER A 58 7.57 7.59 -18.21
N GLN A 59 6.97 7.53 -19.40
CA GLN A 59 5.55 7.77 -19.60
C GLN A 59 4.68 6.77 -18.83
N LYS A 60 5.01 5.47 -18.89
CA LYS A 60 4.28 4.43 -18.14
C LYS A 60 4.40 4.63 -16.64
N TYR A 61 5.59 4.94 -16.14
CA TYR A 61 5.81 5.18 -14.72
C TYR A 61 5.08 6.44 -14.22
N ASN A 62 5.15 7.53 -14.99
CA ASN A 62 4.43 8.76 -14.66
C ASN A 62 2.91 8.57 -14.70
N ALA A 63 2.37 7.85 -15.69
CA ALA A 63 0.94 7.53 -15.74
C ALA A 63 0.50 6.75 -14.49
N LYS A 64 1.34 5.84 -13.97
CA LYS A 64 1.09 5.14 -12.71
C LYS A 64 1.11 6.07 -11.51
N ILE A 65 2.05 7.02 -11.45
CA ILE A 65 2.08 8.07 -10.41
C ILE A 65 0.81 8.92 -10.48
N GLU A 66 0.45 9.43 -11.66
CA GLU A 66 -0.75 10.24 -11.84
C GLU A 66 -2.02 9.47 -11.46
N ALA A 67 -2.13 8.19 -11.81
CA ALA A 67 -3.28 7.36 -11.48
C ALA A 67 -3.49 7.19 -9.96
N VAL A 68 -2.41 7.21 -9.17
CA VAL A 68 -2.51 7.10 -7.71
C VAL A 68 -2.63 8.44 -7.00
N LYS A 69 -2.31 9.57 -7.65
CA LYS A 69 -2.44 10.91 -7.02
C LYS A 69 -3.81 11.17 -6.41
N PRO A 70 -4.95 10.84 -7.06
CA PRO A 70 -6.26 11.02 -6.44
C PRO A 70 -6.49 10.21 -5.16
N LEU A 71 -5.78 9.08 -5.00
CA LEU A 71 -5.86 8.24 -3.79
C LEU A 71 -5.06 8.81 -2.63
N PHE A 72 -4.02 9.61 -2.94
CA PHE A 72 -3.15 10.26 -1.95
C PHE A 72 -3.39 11.76 -1.82
N SER A 73 -4.28 12.35 -2.63
CA SER A 73 -4.73 13.71 -2.48
C SER A 73 -5.78 13.74 -1.37
N PHE A 74 -5.41 14.31 -0.22
CA PHE A 74 -6.40 14.72 0.76
C PHE A 74 -7.25 15.80 0.09
N LYS A 75 -8.57 15.63 0.05
CA LYS A 75 -9.44 16.75 -0.27
C LYS A 75 -9.32 17.72 0.90
N ASP A 76 -8.80 18.91 0.65
CA ASP A 76 -8.60 19.98 1.64
C ASP A 76 -9.90 20.42 2.35
N ASN A 77 -11.05 19.93 1.85
CA ASN A 77 -12.38 20.18 2.40
C ASN A 77 -12.84 19.14 3.44
N ILE A 78 -11.96 18.28 3.96
CA ILE A 78 -12.32 17.43 5.10
C ILE A 78 -12.40 18.33 6.33
N ALA A 79 -13.61 18.49 6.86
CA ALA A 79 -13.82 19.24 8.10
C ALA A 79 -12.94 18.66 9.21
N ILE A 80 -12.21 19.52 9.91
CA ILE A 80 -11.43 19.11 11.08
C ILE A 80 -12.43 18.74 12.17
N HIS A 81 -12.45 17.46 12.55
CA HIS A 81 -13.35 16.97 13.58
C HIS A 81 -12.57 16.73 14.87
N PHE A 82 -12.90 17.51 15.89
CA PHE A 82 -12.45 17.21 17.24
C PHE A 82 -13.22 15.99 17.76
N ALA A 83 -12.50 14.91 18.06
CA ALA A 83 -13.09 13.64 18.48
C ALA A 83 -12.74 13.34 19.94
N PRO A 84 -13.44 13.95 20.93
CA PRO A 84 -13.26 13.60 22.33
C PRO A 84 -13.71 12.16 22.57
N GLN A 85 -13.14 11.52 23.60
CA GLN A 85 -13.41 10.12 23.95
C GLN A 85 -14.91 9.81 24.14
N THR A 86 -15.69 10.77 24.65
CA THR A 86 -17.14 10.63 24.87
C THR A 86 -17.95 10.52 23.57
N MET A 87 -17.36 10.88 22.42
CA MET A 87 -18.03 10.92 21.11
C MET A 87 -17.55 9.80 20.17
N ALA A 88 -16.89 8.75 20.67
CA ALA A 88 -16.31 7.68 19.87
C ALA A 88 -17.30 7.05 18.86
N LYS A 89 -18.53 6.77 19.28
CA LYS A 89 -19.58 6.21 18.40
C LYS A 89 -19.99 7.16 17.29
N HIS A 90 -20.30 8.42 17.63
CA HIS A 90 -20.66 9.44 16.65
C HIS A 90 -19.52 9.69 15.65
N THR A 91 -18.27 9.64 16.13
CA THR A 91 -17.07 9.77 15.31
C THR A 91 -16.98 8.64 14.27
N ALA A 92 -17.27 7.40 14.69
CA ALA A 92 -17.34 6.25 13.79
C ALA A 92 -18.49 6.43 12.76
N ASP A 93 -19.69 6.81 13.19
CA ASP A 93 -20.81 7.04 12.26
C ASP A 93 -20.51 8.14 11.24
N THR A 94 -19.83 9.21 11.67
CA THR A 94 -19.40 10.32 10.80
C THR A 94 -18.39 9.84 9.76
N LEU A 95 -17.43 8.99 10.14
CA LEU A 95 -16.46 8.40 9.20
C LEU A 95 -17.18 7.62 8.09
N PHE A 96 -18.13 6.75 8.43
CA PHE A 96 -18.85 5.94 7.44
C PHE A 96 -19.74 6.79 6.52
N LYS A 97 -20.34 7.87 7.04
CA LYS A 97 -21.15 8.79 6.22
C LYS A 97 -20.30 9.65 5.28
N ASN A 98 -19.14 10.12 5.75
CA ASN A 98 -18.32 11.10 5.03
C ASN A 98 -17.23 10.44 4.17
N GLY A 99 -16.96 9.15 4.35
CA GLY A 99 -15.89 8.42 3.66
C GLY A 99 -14.47 8.75 4.15
N GLY A 100 -14.33 9.61 5.18
CA GLY A 100 -13.04 10.02 5.71
C GLY A 100 -13.17 10.93 6.93
N LEU A 101 -12.16 10.89 7.80
CA LEU A 101 -12.11 11.69 9.01
C LEU A 101 -10.66 12.05 9.36
N TYR A 102 -10.41 13.32 9.67
CA TYR A 102 -9.14 13.76 10.24
C TYR A 102 -9.34 14.13 11.72
N ILE A 103 -8.53 13.51 12.59
CA ILE A 103 -8.57 13.74 14.05
C ILE A 103 -7.19 14.27 14.49
N ASP A 104 -7.11 15.54 14.88
CA ASP A 104 -5.93 16.09 15.56
C ASP A 104 -6.15 16.10 17.08
N ASN A 105 -5.67 15.05 17.76
CA ASN A 105 -5.64 14.96 19.21
C ASN A 105 -4.19 14.78 19.68
N ARG A 106 -3.48 15.88 19.95
CA ARG A 106 -2.02 15.88 20.23
C ARG A 106 -1.62 15.23 21.57
N GLY A 107 -2.53 15.09 22.53
CA GLY A 107 -2.24 14.48 23.84
C GLY A 107 -2.24 12.95 23.84
N THR A 108 -1.34 12.32 24.61
CA THR A 108 -1.48 10.91 25.01
C THR A 108 -2.70 10.77 25.95
N GLY A 109 -3.42 9.64 25.90
CA GLY A 109 -4.63 9.44 26.72
C GLY A 109 -5.92 10.12 26.22
N SER A 110 -5.88 10.83 25.10
CA SER A 110 -7.04 11.53 24.50
C SER A 110 -8.14 10.64 23.88
N GLY A 111 -8.13 9.33 24.16
CA GLY A 111 -9.16 8.42 23.64
C GLY A 111 -9.00 7.98 22.18
N LYS A 112 -7.88 8.30 21.49
CA LYS A 112 -7.64 7.87 20.09
C LYS A 112 -7.86 6.37 19.84
N THR A 113 -7.32 5.52 20.73
CA THR A 113 -7.49 4.07 20.61
C THR A 113 -8.93 3.62 20.84
N LEU A 114 -9.67 4.30 21.72
CA LEU A 114 -11.09 4.01 21.95
C LEU A 114 -11.95 4.41 20.75
N ASN A 115 -11.66 5.56 20.13
CA ASN A 115 -12.32 5.95 18.87
C ASN A 115 -12.08 4.90 17.78
N MET A 116 -10.84 4.42 17.63
CA MET A 116 -10.53 3.36 16.66
C MET A 116 -11.25 2.04 17.00
N ALA A 117 -11.39 1.70 18.29
CA ALA A 117 -12.12 0.50 18.70
C ALA A 117 -13.60 0.54 18.29
N GLU A 118 -14.26 1.69 18.44
CA GLU A 118 -15.64 1.87 17.97
C GLU A 118 -15.73 1.82 16.43
N ILE A 119 -14.76 2.37 15.70
CA ILE A 119 -14.69 2.23 14.23
C ILE A 119 -14.57 0.76 13.82
N VAL A 120 -13.67 0.00 14.44
CA VAL A 120 -13.48 -1.43 14.17
C VAL A 120 -14.74 -2.22 14.49
N LYS A 121 -15.39 -1.91 15.61
CA LYS A 121 -16.64 -2.55 16.02
C LYS A 121 -17.75 -2.28 15.01
N LEU A 122 -17.89 -1.04 14.54
CA LEU A 122 -18.88 -0.65 13.55
C LEU A 122 -18.61 -1.32 12.19
N ALA A 123 -17.35 -1.36 11.74
CA ALA A 123 -16.95 -2.10 10.55
C ALA A 123 -17.28 -3.60 10.65
N LYS A 124 -17.00 -4.23 11.80
CA LYS A 124 -17.37 -5.63 12.08
C LYS A 124 -18.88 -5.86 12.10
N TYR A 125 -19.66 -4.87 12.53
CA TYR A 125 -21.13 -4.94 12.44
C TYR A 125 -21.60 -4.90 10.98
N TYR A 126 -21.01 -4.04 10.16
CA TYR A 126 -21.24 -3.97 8.71
C TYR A 126 -20.49 -5.05 7.92
N LYS A 127 -19.99 -6.12 8.55
CA LYS A 127 -19.28 -7.24 7.89
C LYS A 127 -20.07 -7.85 6.73
N ALA A 128 -21.40 -7.84 6.80
CA ALA A 128 -22.28 -8.29 5.71
C ALA A 128 -22.15 -7.44 4.43
N GLN A 129 -21.65 -6.22 4.53
CA GLN A 129 -21.39 -5.29 3.41
C GLN A 129 -19.94 -5.40 2.88
N GLY A 130 -19.12 -6.29 3.43
CA GLY A 130 -17.76 -6.55 2.94
C GLY A 130 -16.69 -5.58 3.47
N GLU A 131 -17.01 -4.78 4.49
CA GLU A 131 -16.08 -3.82 5.10
C GLU A 131 -14.89 -4.52 5.75
N ARG A 132 -13.69 -4.01 5.46
CA ARG A 132 -12.41 -4.52 5.97
C ARG A 132 -11.66 -3.39 6.67
N VAL A 133 -10.91 -3.72 7.73
CA VAL A 133 -10.14 -2.71 8.47
C VAL A 133 -8.66 -2.99 8.38
N GLY A 134 -7.90 -2.00 7.89
CA GLY A 134 -6.45 -1.96 7.97
C GLY A 134 -6.00 -0.88 8.95
N TYR A 135 -5.33 -1.27 10.03
CA TYR A 135 -4.65 -0.35 10.93
C TYR A 135 -3.18 -0.23 10.53
N ILE A 136 -2.72 0.96 10.17
CA ILE A 136 -1.34 1.20 9.75
C ILE A 136 -0.62 2.05 10.80
N SER A 137 0.56 1.60 11.23
CA SER A 137 1.41 2.34 12.15
C SER A 137 2.86 2.40 11.67
N HIS A 138 3.68 3.26 12.26
CA HIS A 138 5.09 3.43 11.88
C HIS A 138 6.06 2.60 12.73
N ARG A 139 5.60 1.93 13.81
CA ARG A 139 6.44 1.10 14.71
C ARG A 139 5.79 -0.25 14.98
N VAL A 140 6.62 -1.30 15.03
CA VAL A 140 6.18 -2.68 15.35
C VAL A 140 5.50 -2.77 16.71
N SER A 141 6.08 -2.14 17.74
CA SER A 141 5.50 -2.16 19.09
C SER A 141 4.14 -1.46 19.18
N LEU A 142 3.89 -0.44 18.35
CA LEU A 142 2.58 0.22 18.27
C LEU A 142 1.57 -0.66 17.56
N SER A 143 1.97 -1.33 16.48
CA SER A 143 1.12 -2.29 15.77
C SER A 143 0.68 -3.42 16.69
N ALA A 144 1.61 -4.07 17.40
CA ALA A 144 1.32 -5.17 18.32
C ALA A 144 0.42 -4.77 19.49
N ASN A 145 0.65 -3.59 20.09
CA ASN A 145 -0.25 -3.08 21.14
C ASN A 145 -1.64 -2.76 20.61
N SER A 146 -1.73 -2.20 19.40
CA SER A 146 -3.02 -1.80 18.81
C SER A 146 -3.80 -3.02 18.32
N SER A 147 -3.14 -4.01 17.73
CA SER A 147 -3.77 -5.26 17.27
C SER A 147 -4.45 -5.98 18.43
N ALA A 148 -3.77 -6.12 19.57
CA ALA A 148 -4.34 -6.72 20.78
C ALA A 148 -5.56 -5.93 21.29
N ARG A 149 -5.46 -4.59 21.38
CA ARG A 149 -6.54 -3.73 21.89
C ARG A 149 -7.75 -3.64 20.97
N LEU A 150 -7.54 -3.73 19.67
CA LEU A 150 -8.58 -3.59 18.64
C LEU A 150 -9.09 -4.96 18.15
N THR A 151 -8.51 -6.06 18.64
CA THR A 151 -8.78 -7.42 18.19
C THR A 151 -8.64 -7.53 16.66
N LEU A 152 -7.48 -7.08 16.17
CA LEU A 152 -7.04 -7.19 14.78
C LEU A 152 -5.94 -8.24 14.70
N GLU A 153 -5.81 -8.89 13.55
CA GLU A 153 -4.70 -9.78 13.30
C GLU A 153 -3.42 -8.99 13.07
N ASN A 154 -2.33 -9.43 13.70
CA ASN A 154 -1.04 -8.77 13.58
C ASN A 154 -0.29 -9.33 12.38
N TYR A 155 -0.04 -8.50 11.36
CA TYR A 155 0.64 -8.93 10.13
C TYR A 155 1.97 -9.64 10.37
N GLN A 156 2.71 -9.24 11.41
CA GLN A 156 3.99 -9.84 11.79
C GLN A 156 3.86 -11.29 12.26
N GLU A 157 2.70 -11.71 12.75
CA GLU A 157 2.44 -13.06 13.26
C GLU A 157 1.78 -13.97 12.21
N LEU A 158 1.14 -13.39 11.19
CA LEU A 158 0.48 -14.12 10.11
C LEU A 158 1.46 -14.82 9.18
N LYS A 159 1.11 -16.03 8.73
CA LYS A 159 1.84 -16.75 7.68
C LYS A 159 1.16 -16.51 6.32
N PRO A 160 1.86 -16.72 5.19
CA PRO A 160 1.29 -16.49 3.86
C PRO A 160 -0.05 -17.22 3.59
N HIS A 161 -0.24 -18.41 4.16
CA HIS A 161 -1.49 -19.17 3.99
C HIS A 161 -2.66 -18.67 4.83
N ASP A 162 -2.42 -17.86 5.88
CA ASP A 162 -3.49 -17.27 6.68
C ASP A 162 -4.11 -16.07 5.95
N MET A 163 -3.33 -15.40 5.08
CA MET A 163 -3.67 -14.15 4.40
C MET A 163 -5.02 -14.12 3.66
N PRO A 164 -5.49 -15.19 3.00
CA PRO A 164 -6.78 -15.19 2.30
C PRO A 164 -8.00 -14.99 3.23
N ASP A 165 -7.89 -15.42 4.49
CA ASP A 165 -9.01 -15.39 5.45
C ASP A 165 -9.02 -14.12 6.32
N VAL A 166 -7.97 -13.30 6.22
CA VAL A 166 -7.78 -12.10 7.03
C VAL A 166 -8.71 -10.97 6.58
N GLN A 167 -9.54 -10.49 7.49
CA GLN A 167 -10.48 -9.37 7.24
C GLN A 167 -10.12 -8.08 7.98
N TYR A 168 -9.41 -8.20 9.10
CA TYR A 168 -9.10 -7.06 9.97
C TYR A 168 -7.65 -7.19 10.46
N MET A 169 -6.79 -6.27 10.02
CA MET A 169 -5.35 -6.43 10.17
C MET A 169 -4.67 -5.15 10.65
N ALA A 170 -3.64 -5.32 11.49
CA ALA A 170 -2.69 -4.28 11.85
C ALA A 170 -1.35 -4.51 11.14
N ILE A 171 -0.83 -3.48 10.48
CA ILE A 171 0.40 -3.51 9.68
C ILE A 171 1.31 -2.34 10.09
N VAL A 172 2.61 -2.56 10.04
CA VAL A 172 3.59 -1.47 10.10
C VAL A 172 3.89 -1.00 8.68
N ALA A 173 3.89 0.30 8.41
CA ALA A 173 4.15 0.85 7.07
C ALA A 173 5.46 0.33 6.44
N ASN A 174 6.47 0.05 7.28
CA ASN A 174 7.77 -0.49 6.86
C ASN A 174 7.84 -2.03 6.86
N SER A 175 6.70 -2.73 6.99
CA SER A 175 6.69 -4.20 6.94
C SER A 175 6.93 -4.65 5.51
N LEU A 176 7.90 -5.54 5.30
CA LEU A 176 8.09 -6.20 4.01
C LEU A 176 6.89 -7.11 3.70
N ALA A 177 6.53 -7.21 2.42
CA ALA A 177 5.55 -8.18 1.94
C ALA A 177 6.04 -9.61 2.27
N LYS A 178 5.18 -10.40 2.93
CA LYS A 178 5.36 -11.82 3.18
C LYS A 178 4.81 -12.55 1.96
N TRP A 179 5.67 -13.29 1.28
CA TRP A 179 5.34 -14.10 0.11
C TRP A 179 5.35 -15.56 0.51
#